data_AF-A0A5B2TDD2-F1
#
_entry.id   AF-A0A5B2TDD2-F1
#
_cell.length_a   1.000
_cell.length_b   1.000
_cell.length_c   1.000
_cell.angle_alpha   90.00
_cell.angle_beta   90.00
_cell.angle_gamma   90.00
#
_symmetry.space_group_name_H-M   'P 1'
#
loop_
_entity.id
_entity.type
_entity.pdbx_description
1 polymer ?
#
loop_
_entity_poly.entity_id
_entity_poly.type
_entity_poly.pdbx_seq_one_letter_code
_entity_poly.pdbx_strand_id
1 'polypeptide(L)'
;MPRARPSSPAAPEPSPAGAAPSLSIRLDLGGGCRIGPGKVRLLEEIGRVGSISAAGRSLGMSYRRAWELVEAVNRGLGRPVVEAVAGGAGGGGARLTEVGHAVIATYRGIEAEANLLAAGRLVALLGPEPR
;
A
#
# COMPACT_ATOMS: atom_id res chain seq x y z
N MET A 1 16.55 3.44 35.57
CA MET A 1 17.18 3.98 34.35
C MET A 1 17.12 2.91 33.25
N PRO A 2 16.14 2.91 32.32
CA PRO A 2 16.13 1.96 31.21
C PRO A 2 16.94 2.51 30.03
N ARG A 3 17.90 1.71 29.53
CA ARG A 3 18.78 2.03 28.41
C ARG A 3 17.98 2.05 27.09
N ALA A 4 18.16 3.11 26.31
CA ALA A 4 17.60 3.26 24.96
C ALA A 4 18.15 2.17 24.02
N ARG A 5 17.27 1.58 23.21
CA ARG A 5 17.66 0.70 22.08
C ARG A 5 18.12 1.59 20.93
N PRO A 6 19.23 1.26 20.23
CA PRO A 6 19.60 2.01 19.03
C PRO A 6 18.56 1.79 17.94
N SER A 7 18.04 2.89 17.39
CA SER A 7 17.19 2.91 16.20
C SER A 7 17.97 2.35 15.01
N SER A 8 17.44 1.28 14.40
CA SER A 8 17.91 0.78 13.13
C SER A 8 17.76 1.88 12.07
N PRO A 9 18.76 2.12 11.20
CA PRO A 9 18.66 3.15 10.18
C PRO A 9 17.48 2.80 9.26
N ALA A 10 16.52 3.73 9.16
CA ALA A 10 15.52 3.69 8.11
C ALA A 10 16.24 3.47 6.79
N ALA A 11 15.81 2.48 6.01
CA ALA A 11 16.27 2.31 4.65
C ALA A 11 16.20 3.68 3.95
N PRO A 12 17.22 4.07 3.16
CA PRO A 12 17.27 5.39 2.59
C PRO A 12 15.97 5.65 1.83
N GLU A 13 15.18 6.63 2.29
CA GLU A 13 14.13 7.16 1.46
C GLU A 13 14.81 7.64 0.16
N PRO A 14 14.32 7.23 -1.03
CA PRO A 14 14.92 7.66 -2.26
C PRO A 14 14.87 9.18 -2.30
N SER A 15 16.05 9.79 -2.23
CA SER A 15 16.24 11.23 -2.30
C SER A 15 15.64 11.73 -3.63
N PRO A 16 14.79 12.76 -3.64
CA PRO A 16 14.00 13.15 -4.82
C PRO A 16 14.81 13.84 -5.93
N ALA A 17 16.12 13.99 -5.78
CA ALA A 17 17.00 14.57 -6.79
C ALA A 17 17.35 13.52 -7.87
N GLY A 18 16.45 13.36 -8.86
CA GLY A 18 16.68 12.52 -10.04
C GLY A 18 15.66 11.41 -10.28
N ALA A 19 14.59 11.32 -9.49
CA ALA A 19 13.51 10.38 -9.78
C ALA A 19 12.69 10.89 -10.97
N ALA A 20 12.59 10.06 -12.02
CA ALA A 20 11.69 10.34 -13.14
C ALA A 20 10.28 10.66 -12.61
N PRO A 21 9.60 11.67 -13.15
CA PRO A 21 8.31 12.08 -12.62
C PRO A 21 7.31 10.93 -12.77
N SER A 22 6.63 10.60 -11.68
CA SER A 22 5.65 9.52 -11.61
C SER A 22 4.31 10.06 -11.13
N LEU A 23 3.21 9.43 -11.55
CA LEU A 23 1.89 9.76 -11.04
C LEU A 23 1.41 8.75 -9.99
N SER A 24 0.49 9.22 -9.15
CA SER A 24 -0.20 8.42 -8.15
C SER A 24 -1.69 8.41 -8.46
N ILE A 25 -2.30 7.23 -8.56
CA ILE A 25 -3.72 7.07 -8.89
C ILE A 25 -4.59 6.69 -7.69
N ARG A 26 -5.86 7.08 -7.74
CA ARG A 26 -6.90 6.56 -6.87
C ARG A 26 -8.06 6.09 -7.73
N LEU A 27 -8.50 4.87 -7.52
CA LEU A 27 -9.69 4.28 -8.12
C LEU A 27 -10.88 4.61 -7.23
N ASP A 28 -11.75 5.49 -7.72
CA ASP A 28 -13.04 5.78 -7.10
C ASP A 28 -14.11 4.91 -7.78
N LEU A 29 -14.53 3.86 -7.09
CA LEU A 29 -15.50 2.89 -7.56
C LEU A 29 -16.91 3.28 -7.06
N GLY A 30 -17.93 2.74 -7.72
CA GLY A 30 -19.33 2.91 -7.30
C GLY A 30 -19.56 2.52 -5.84
N GLY A 31 -20.59 3.11 -5.21
CA GLY A 31 -20.92 2.82 -3.81
C GLY A 31 -19.93 3.40 -2.79
N GLY A 32 -19.11 4.39 -3.19
CA GLY A 32 -18.18 5.08 -2.29
C GLY A 32 -16.90 4.30 -1.95
N CYS A 33 -16.66 3.18 -2.64
CA CYS A 33 -15.41 2.43 -2.51
C CYS A 33 -14.27 3.22 -3.17
N ARG A 34 -13.19 3.45 -2.40
CA ARG A 34 -12.02 4.18 -2.90
C ARG A 34 -10.76 3.38 -2.63
N ILE A 35 -10.07 2.94 -3.68
CA ILE A 35 -8.83 2.18 -3.61
C ILE A 35 -7.69 3.06 -4.11
N GLY A 36 -6.64 3.21 -3.30
CA GLY A 36 -5.49 4.05 -3.64
C GLY A 36 -4.21 3.45 -3.06
N PRO A 37 -3.06 4.12 -3.25
CA PRO A 37 -1.75 3.56 -2.98
C PRO A 37 -1.61 3.11 -1.53
N GLY A 38 -2.17 3.84 -0.57
CA GLY A 38 -2.11 3.47 0.85
C GLY A 38 -2.83 2.16 1.19
N LYS A 39 -3.97 1.88 0.55
CA LYS A 39 -4.70 0.62 0.77
C LYS A 39 -3.98 -0.55 0.10
N VAL A 40 -3.46 -0.33 -1.10
CA VAL A 40 -2.74 -1.35 -1.87
C VAL A 40 -1.43 -1.72 -1.18
N ARG A 41 -0.64 -0.73 -0.73
CA ARG A 41 0.57 -0.97 0.06
C ARG A 41 0.29 -1.76 1.34
N LEU A 42 -0.83 -1.47 2.02
CA LEU A 42 -1.22 -2.25 3.20
C LEU A 42 -1.53 -3.71 2.84
N LEU A 43 -2.27 -3.96 1.77
CA LEU A 43 -2.58 -5.32 1.32
C LEU A 43 -1.31 -6.08 0.91
N GLU A 44 -0.40 -5.44 0.19
CA GLU A 44 0.91 -5.99 -0.18
C GLU A 44 1.73 -6.37 1.07
N GLU A 45 1.81 -5.47 2.06
CA GLU A 45 2.52 -5.74 3.30
C GLU A 45 1.87 -6.86 4.10
N ILE A 46 0.53 -6.94 4.15
CA ILE A 46 -0.19 -8.07 4.76
C ILE A 46 0.18 -9.38 4.07
N GLY A 47 0.19 -9.40 2.73
CA GLY A 47 0.62 -10.58 1.96
C GLY A 47 2.07 -11.00 2.25
N ARG A 48 2.96 -10.02 2.49
CA ARG A 48 4.38 -10.26 2.79
C ARG A 48 4.62 -10.78 4.21
N VAL A 49 3.96 -10.20 5.21
CA VAL A 49 4.24 -10.48 6.64
C VAL A 49 3.23 -11.40 7.32
N GLY A 50 2.11 -11.70 6.67
CA GLY A 50 1.07 -12.58 7.21
C GLY A 50 0.34 -12.04 8.44
N SER A 51 0.31 -10.72 8.65
CA SER A 51 -0.34 -10.10 9.81
C SER A 51 -0.72 -8.64 9.57
N ILE A 52 -1.97 -8.28 9.88
CA ILE A 52 -2.45 -6.88 9.79
C ILE A 52 -1.68 -5.98 10.75
N SER A 53 -1.37 -6.47 11.96
CA SER A 53 -0.66 -5.68 12.96
C SER A 53 0.79 -5.41 12.56
N ALA A 54 1.47 -6.41 11.99
CA ALA A 54 2.85 -6.26 11.54
C ALA A 54 2.94 -5.37 10.29
N ALA A 55 2.00 -5.50 9.36
CA ALA A 55 1.90 -4.63 8.18
C ALA A 55 1.59 -3.17 8.56
N GLY A 56 0.69 -2.95 9.53
CA GLY A 56 0.44 -1.62 10.07
C GLY A 56 1.71 -0.99 10.66
N ARG A 57 2.44 -1.77 11.48
CA ARG A 57 3.71 -1.31 12.07
C ARG A 57 4.79 -1.02 11.03
N SER A 58 4.94 -1.85 9.99
CA SER A 58 5.94 -1.62 8.93
C SER A 58 5.64 -0.35 8.13
N LEU A 59 4.36 0.01 8.01
CA LEU A 59 3.90 1.23 7.34
C LEU A 59 3.74 2.44 8.26
N GLY A 60 4.22 2.37 9.51
CA GLY A 60 4.16 3.48 10.46
C GLY A 60 2.73 3.87 10.89
N MET A 61 1.77 2.96 10.82
CA MET A 61 0.38 3.20 11.22
C MET A 61 -0.07 2.31 12.39
N SER A 62 -1.08 2.78 13.13
CA SER A 62 -1.67 2.00 14.22
C SER A 62 -2.42 0.78 13.66
N TYR A 63 -2.53 -0.27 14.49
CA TYR A 63 -3.34 -1.44 14.13
C TYR A 63 -4.78 -1.06 13.76
N ARG A 64 -5.39 -0.15 14.55
CA ARG A 64 -6.73 0.37 14.26
C ARG A 64 -6.81 0.96 12.86
N ARG A 65 -5.81 1.76 12.46
CA ARG A 65 -5.79 2.38 11.14
C ARG A 65 -5.66 1.34 10.03
N ALA A 66 -4.79 0.35 10.19
CA ALA A 66 -4.66 -0.75 9.23
C ALA A 66 -5.98 -1.51 9.08
N TRP A 67 -6.63 -1.85 10.21
CA TRP A 67 -7.92 -2.51 10.22
C TRP A 67 -9.01 -1.69 9.50
N GLU A 68 -9.13 -0.39 9.79
CA GLU A 68 -10.09 0.50 9.13
C GLU A 68 -9.90 0.56 7.60
N LEU A 69 -8.66 0.49 7.12
CA LEU A 69 -8.36 0.48 5.69
C LEU A 69 -8.77 -0.85 5.04
N VAL A 70 -8.49 -1.99 5.67
CA VAL A 70 -8.94 -3.31 5.22
C VAL A 70 -10.47 -3.34 5.16
N GLU A 71 -11.13 -2.90 6.23
CA GLU A 71 -12.59 -2.85 6.32
C GLU A 71 -13.22 -1.93 5.27
N ALA A 72 -12.58 -0.81 4.94
CA ALA A 72 -13.05 0.05 3.86
C ALA A 72 -13.01 -0.65 2.48
N VAL A 73 -12.02 -1.50 2.23
CA VAL A 73 -11.96 -2.31 1.00
C VAL A 73 -13.03 -3.40 1.04
N ASN A 74 -13.14 -4.13 2.16
CA ASN A 74 -14.15 -5.18 2.35
C ASN A 74 -15.56 -4.67 2.06
N ARG A 75 -15.95 -3.55 2.69
CA ARG A 75 -17.27 -2.92 2.48
C ARG A 75 -17.47 -2.50 1.04
N GLY A 76 -16.43 -1.94 0.42
CA GLY A 76 -16.51 -1.44 -0.95
C GLY A 76 -16.65 -2.54 -2.00
N LEU A 77 -16.12 -3.74 -1.74
CA LEU A 77 -16.20 -4.88 -2.66
C LEU A 77 -17.28 -5.90 -2.27
N GLY A 78 -17.90 -5.75 -1.08
CA GLY A 78 -18.86 -6.70 -0.53
C GLY A 78 -18.27 -8.08 -0.23
N ARG A 79 -16.94 -8.22 -0.23
CA ARG A 79 -16.20 -9.47 -0.08
C ARG A 79 -14.93 -9.22 0.72
N PRO A 80 -14.48 -10.17 1.57
CA PRO A 80 -13.24 -10.02 2.31
C PRO A 80 -12.03 -9.99 1.35
N VAL A 81 -11.10 -9.06 1.59
CA VAL A 81 -9.78 -9.04 0.93
C VAL A 81 -8.68 -9.69 1.78
N VAL A 82 -8.95 -9.87 3.07
CA VAL A 82 -8.05 -10.49 4.04
C VAL A 82 -8.85 -11.47 4.91
N GLU A 83 -8.29 -12.64 5.16
CA GLU A 83 -8.82 -13.67 6.05
C GLU A 83 -7.96 -13.74 7.31
N ALA A 84 -8.60 -13.90 8.47
CA ALA A 84 -7.89 -14.22 9.70
C ALA A 84 -7.45 -15.69 9.68
N VAL A 85 -6.18 -15.94 10.00
CA VAL A 85 -5.67 -17.28 10.22
C VAL A 85 -5.73 -17.54 11.72
N ALA A 86 -6.49 -18.57 12.12
CA ALA A 86 -6.57 -18.96 13.52
C ALA A 86 -5.16 -19.27 14.05
N GLY A 87 -4.78 -18.60 15.15
CA GLY A 87 -3.49 -18.81 15.81
C GLY A 87 -3.69 -19.45 17.17
N GLY A 88 -2.93 -20.52 17.44
CA GLY A 88 -2.68 -21.00 18.79
C GLY A 88 -1.81 -20.03 19.59
N ALA A 89 -1.05 -20.52 20.56
CA ALA A 89 -0.35 -19.75 21.60
C ALA A 89 0.55 -18.56 21.13
N GLY A 90 0.87 -18.44 19.83
CA GLY A 90 1.64 -17.33 19.25
C GLY A 90 0.84 -16.17 18.64
N GLY A 91 -0.51 -16.24 18.66
CA GLY A 91 -1.38 -15.20 18.10
C GLY A 91 -1.80 -15.43 16.65
N GLY A 92 -3.02 -14.99 16.30
CA GLY A 92 -3.61 -15.15 14.98
C GLY A 92 -2.86 -14.40 13.87
N GLY A 93 -2.88 -14.97 12.67
CA GLY A 93 -2.31 -14.40 11.45
C GLY A 93 -3.36 -13.76 10.54
N ALA A 94 -2.91 -13.27 9.40
CA ALA A 94 -3.77 -12.76 8.33
C ALA A 94 -3.21 -13.17 6.97
N ARG A 95 -4.09 -13.55 6.04
CA ARG A 95 -3.75 -13.95 4.67
C ARG A 95 -4.61 -13.14 3.69
N LEU A 96 -4.06 -12.76 2.55
CA LEU A 96 -4.85 -12.22 1.45
C LEU A 96 -5.78 -13.27 0.87
N THR A 97 -7.05 -12.91 0.65
CA THR A 97 -7.97 -13.72 -0.17
C THR A 97 -7.56 -13.64 -1.65
N GLU A 98 -8.17 -14.46 -2.50
CA GLU A 98 -8.05 -14.29 -3.96
C GLU A 98 -8.50 -12.88 -4.41
N VAL A 99 -9.53 -12.32 -3.76
CA VAL A 99 -10.00 -10.95 -4.02
C VAL A 99 -8.92 -9.93 -3.64
N GLY A 100 -8.25 -10.11 -2.50
CA GLY A 100 -7.15 -9.24 -2.09
C GLY A 100 -6.00 -9.22 -3.10
N HIS A 101 -5.60 -10.39 -3.60
CA HIS A 101 -4.60 -10.49 -4.67
C HIS A 101 -5.07 -9.82 -5.96
N ALA A 102 -6.33 -10.04 -6.37
CA ALA A 102 -6.90 -9.43 -7.56
C ALA A 102 -6.92 -7.89 -7.48
N VAL A 103 -7.22 -7.33 -6.30
CA VAL A 103 -7.19 -5.87 -6.06
C VAL A 103 -5.79 -5.31 -6.27
N ILE A 104 -4.76 -5.94 -5.69
CA ILE A 104 -3.37 -5.51 -5.85
C ILE A 104 -2.98 -5.58 -7.33
N ALA A 105 -3.20 -6.72 -7.98
CA ALA A 105 -2.82 -6.94 -9.38
C ALA A 105 -3.50 -5.93 -10.31
N THR A 106 -4.82 -5.73 -10.15
CA THR A 106 -5.60 -4.79 -10.97
C THR A 106 -5.12 -3.35 -10.78
N TYR A 107 -4.93 -2.92 -9.52
CA TYR A 107 -4.45 -1.56 -9.26
C TYR A 107 -3.06 -1.32 -9.84
N ARG A 108 -2.12 -2.26 -9.68
CA ARG A 108 -0.75 -2.13 -10.20
C ARG A 108 -0.71 -2.17 -11.73
N GLY A 109 -1.58 -2.94 -12.37
CA GLY A 109 -1.75 -2.91 -13.82
C GLY A 109 -2.18 -1.53 -14.32
N ILE A 110 -3.24 -0.98 -13.74
CA ILE A 110 -3.73 0.37 -14.09
C ILE A 110 -2.66 1.43 -13.81
N GLU A 111 -1.94 1.33 -12.69
CA GLU A 111 -0.88 2.28 -12.33
C GLU A 111 0.29 2.24 -13.32
N ALA A 112 0.68 1.05 -13.80
CA ALA A 112 1.72 0.90 -14.81
C ALA A 112 1.29 1.48 -16.17
N GLU A 113 0.07 1.16 -16.62
CA GLU A 113 -0.49 1.69 -17.88
C GLU A 113 -0.62 3.22 -17.84
N ALA A 114 -1.12 3.77 -16.72
CA ALA A 114 -1.24 5.21 -16.55
C ALA A 114 0.12 5.90 -16.56
N ASN A 115 1.11 5.37 -15.84
CA ASN A 115 2.46 5.93 -15.83
C ASN A 115 3.10 5.91 -17.23
N LEU A 116 2.93 4.82 -17.97
CA LEU A 116 3.43 4.71 -19.35
C LEU A 116 2.84 5.80 -20.26
N LEU A 117 1.52 5.98 -20.23
CA LEU A 117 0.81 6.98 -21.04
C LEU A 117 1.10 8.42 -20.61
N ALA A 118 1.39 8.64 -19.33
CA ALA A 118 1.63 9.96 -18.79
C ALA A 118 3.11 10.39 -18.87
N ALA A 119 4.06 9.46 -18.99
CA ALA A 119 5.50 9.72 -18.90
C ALA A 119 5.95 10.93 -19.73
N GLY A 120 5.61 10.96 -21.03
CA GLY A 120 5.97 12.08 -21.90
C GLY A 120 5.36 13.43 -21.47
N ARG A 121 4.12 13.42 -20.97
CA ARG A 121 3.45 14.63 -20.45
C ARG A 121 4.08 15.10 -19.14
N LEU A 122 4.44 14.17 -18.26
CA LEU A 122 5.06 14.46 -16.97
C LEU A 122 6.46 15.06 -17.15
N VAL A 123 7.25 14.52 -18.07
CA VAL A 123 8.57 15.10 -18.42
C VAL A 123 8.42 16.51 -19.00
N ALA A 124 7.42 16.73 -19.86
CA ALA A 124 7.18 18.06 -20.43
C ALA A 124 6.85 19.14 -19.38
N LEU A 125 6.30 18.77 -18.22
CA LEU A 125 6.03 19.72 -17.12
C LEU A 125 7.30 20.24 -16.44
N LEU A 126 8.41 19.50 -16.52
CA LEU A 126 9.69 19.92 -15.93
C LEU A 126 10.45 20.94 -16.78
N GLY A 127 9.93 21.27 -17.98
CA GLY A 127 10.57 22.17 -18.93
C GLY A 127 11.83 21.55 -19.57
N PRO A 128 12.41 22.17 -20.61
CA PRO A 128 13.77 21.83 -21.01
C PRO A 128 14.72 22.19 -19.86
N GLU A 129 15.58 21.26 -19.47
CA GLU A 129 16.69 21.50 -18.53
C GLU A 129 17.37 22.85 -18.84
N PRO A 130 17.57 23.75 -17.86
CA PRO A 130 18.33 24.96 -18.09
C PRO A 130 19.75 24.56 -18.54
N ARG A 131 20.14 25.01 -19.75
CA ARG A 131 21.49 24.83 -20.30
C ARG A 131 22.53 25.54 -19.46
#